data_AF-A0A954K513-F1
#
_entry.id   AF-A0A954K513-F1
#
_cell.length_a   1.000
_cell.length_b   1.000
_cell.length_c   1.000
_cell.angle_alpha   90.00
_cell.angle_beta   90.00
_cell.angle_gamma   90.00
#
_symmetry.space_group_name_H-M   'P 1'
#
loop_
_entity.id
_entity.type
_entity.pdbx_description
1 polymer ?
#
loop_
_entity_poly.entity_id
_entity_poly.type
_entity_poly.pdbx_seq_one_letter_code
_entity_poly.pdbx_strand_id
1 'polypeptide(L)'
;MKLFDTHAHLDEEAFHPDRSETVQRAIDAGVETILTIGTTAESSQRAVDLAATFPSVYAVVGIQPNYVAQMKPGDWELIETLSTAHKVVGIGETGLDRYWDYAPIE
;
A
#
# COMPACT_ATOMS: atom_id res chain seq x y z
N MET A 1 -22.77 -8.59 -6.90
CA MET A 1 -22.58 -7.13 -6.65
C MET A 1 -21.11 -6.85 -6.87
N LYS A 2 -20.76 -5.77 -7.57
CA LYS A 2 -19.35 -5.41 -7.81
C LYS A 2 -18.86 -4.55 -6.64
N LEU A 3 -17.78 -4.97 -6.00
CA LEU A 3 -17.19 -4.31 -4.85
C LEU A 3 -15.78 -3.82 -5.18
N PHE A 4 -15.37 -2.79 -4.46
CA PHE A 4 -14.02 -2.26 -4.46
C PHE A 4 -13.54 -2.27 -3.01
N ASP A 5 -12.51 -3.05 -2.72
CA ASP A 5 -11.74 -2.89 -1.48
C ASP A 5 -10.78 -1.69 -1.62
N THR A 6 -11.15 -0.58 -1.00
CA THR A 6 -10.41 0.68 -1.13
C THR A 6 -9.16 0.74 -0.26
N HIS A 7 -8.90 -0.26 0.61
CA HIS A 7 -7.75 -0.25 1.51
C HIS A 7 -7.42 -1.67 2.01
N ALA A 8 -6.39 -2.28 1.42
CA ALA A 8 -5.83 -3.54 1.88
C ALA A 8 -4.29 -3.46 1.96
N HIS A 9 -3.67 -4.24 2.85
CA HIS A 9 -2.21 -4.37 2.92
C HIS A 9 -1.77 -5.71 2.33
N LEU A 10 -1.96 -5.90 1.01
CA LEU A 10 -1.58 -7.14 0.33
C LEU A 10 -0.06 -7.36 0.30
N ASP A 11 0.73 -6.31 0.53
CA ASP A 11 2.19 -6.37 0.59
C ASP A 11 2.74 -7.01 1.86
N GLU A 12 1.91 -7.18 2.90
CA GLU A 12 2.31 -7.81 4.16
C GLU A 12 2.78 -9.26 3.96
N GLU A 13 3.74 -9.66 4.79
CA GLU A 13 4.32 -11.00 4.80
C GLU A 13 3.28 -12.09 5.09
N ALA A 14 2.23 -11.76 5.84
CA ALA A 14 1.13 -12.67 6.17
C ALA A 14 0.45 -13.25 4.91
N PHE A 15 0.41 -12.48 3.82
CA PHE A 15 -0.16 -12.93 2.55
C PHE A 15 0.86 -13.61 1.63
N HIS A 16 2.16 -13.57 1.92
CA HIS A 16 3.19 -14.14 1.04
C HIS A 16 2.94 -15.61 0.65
N PRO A 17 2.48 -16.51 1.55
CA PRO A 17 2.27 -17.92 1.19
C PRO A 17 1.13 -18.17 0.20
N ASP A 18 0.09 -17.31 0.17
CA ASP A 18 -1.13 -17.56 -0.59
C ASP A 18 -1.72 -16.29 -1.23
N ARG A 19 -0.88 -15.30 -1.55
CA ARG A 19 -1.33 -13.98 -2.03
C ARG A 19 -2.18 -14.08 -3.29
N SER A 20 -1.72 -14.87 -4.26
CA SER A 20 -2.41 -15.05 -5.54
C SER A 20 -3.78 -15.69 -5.33
N GLU A 21 -3.85 -16.71 -4.46
CA GLU A 21 -5.09 -17.37 -4.07
C GLU A 21 -6.00 -16.41 -3.31
N THR A 22 -5.46 -15.56 -2.43
CA THR A 22 -6.21 -14.53 -1.71
C THR A 22 -6.85 -13.53 -2.67
N VAL A 23 -6.08 -13.00 -3.62
CA VAL A 23 -6.60 -12.10 -4.66
C VAL A 23 -7.68 -12.78 -5.49
N GLN A 24 -7.46 -14.04 -5.91
CA GLN A 24 -8.46 -14.78 -6.67
C GLN A 24 -9.75 -14.99 -5.87
N ARG A 25 -9.67 -15.37 -4.59
CA ARG A 25 -10.83 -15.51 -3.71
C ARG A 25 -11.61 -14.20 -3.57
N ALA A 26 -10.92 -13.06 -3.49
CA ALA A 26 -11.57 -11.75 -3.44
C ALA A 26 -12.34 -11.45 -4.73
N ILE A 27 -11.74 -11.74 -5.89
CA ILE A 27 -12.38 -11.58 -7.21
C ILE A 27 -13.60 -12.49 -7.34
N ASP A 28 -13.49 -13.76 -6.96
CA ASP A 28 -14.58 -14.74 -6.99
C ASP A 28 -15.75 -14.33 -6.08
N ALA A 29 -15.46 -13.61 -5.00
CA ALA A 29 -16.45 -13.03 -4.09
C ALA A 29 -17.07 -11.71 -4.60
N GLY A 30 -16.60 -11.17 -5.74
CA GLY A 30 -17.12 -9.96 -6.37
C GLY A 30 -16.36 -8.68 -6.04
N VAL A 31 -15.20 -8.75 -5.36
CA VAL A 31 -14.27 -7.63 -5.16
C VAL A 31 -13.43 -7.48 -6.43
N GLU A 32 -13.91 -6.72 -7.40
CA GLU A 32 -13.30 -6.61 -8.73
C GLU A 32 -12.05 -5.72 -8.75
N THR A 33 -11.85 -4.90 -7.70
CA THR A 33 -10.70 -3.99 -7.59
C THR A 33 -10.26 -3.88 -6.15
N ILE A 34 -8.94 -3.84 -5.93
CA ILE A 34 -8.31 -3.73 -4.61
C ILE A 34 -7.25 -2.62 -4.65
N LEU A 35 -7.26 -1.69 -3.69
CA LEU A 35 -6.12 -0.79 -3.45
C LEU A 35 -5.20 -1.45 -2.43
N THR A 36 -3.95 -1.73 -2.83
CA THR A 36 -2.91 -2.13 -1.89
C THR A 36 -2.13 -0.91 -1.42
N ILE A 37 -1.94 -0.78 -0.11
CA ILE A 37 -1.48 0.45 0.54
C ILE A 37 -0.08 0.30 1.10
N GLY A 38 0.87 1.11 0.60
CA GLY A 38 2.19 1.24 1.19
C GLY A 38 2.18 2.09 2.47
N THR A 39 3.04 1.73 3.43
CA THR A 39 3.18 2.40 4.74
C THR A 39 4.58 2.99 4.98
N THR A 40 5.54 2.58 4.16
CA THR A 40 6.94 3.01 4.08
C THR A 40 7.33 3.11 2.60
N ALA A 41 8.50 3.70 2.30
CA ALA A 41 9.01 3.73 0.93
C ALA A 41 9.23 2.31 0.35
N GLU A 42 9.72 1.36 1.17
CA GLU A 42 9.93 -0.03 0.76
C GLU A 42 8.61 -0.78 0.50
N SER A 43 7.63 -0.68 1.41
CA SER A 43 6.31 -1.27 1.18
C SER A 43 5.57 -0.61 0.02
N SER A 44 5.81 0.68 -0.22
CA SER A 44 5.23 1.38 -1.37
C SER A 44 5.77 0.82 -2.68
N GLN A 45 7.07 0.50 -2.77
CA GLN A 45 7.61 -0.22 -3.92
C GLN A 45 6.93 -1.58 -4.09
N ARG A 46 6.77 -2.37 -3.01
CA ARG A 46 6.06 -3.66 -3.07
C ARG A 46 4.61 -3.49 -3.52
N ALA A 47 3.91 -2.46 -3.06
CA ALA A 47 2.56 -2.13 -3.50
C ALA A 47 2.50 -1.89 -5.03
N VAL A 48 3.45 -1.14 -5.58
CA VAL A 48 3.57 -0.94 -7.04
C VAL A 48 3.83 -2.26 -7.77
N ASP A 49 4.74 -3.10 -7.26
CA ASP A 49 5.06 -4.39 -7.86
C ASP A 49 3.83 -5.33 -7.88
N LEU A 50 3.00 -5.28 -6.83
CA LEU A 50 1.74 -6.01 -6.77
C LEU A 50 0.72 -5.48 -7.76
N ALA A 51 0.60 -4.16 -7.91
CA ALA A 51 -0.28 -3.54 -8.91
C ALA A 51 0.15 -3.86 -10.35
N ALA A 52 1.46 -4.06 -10.59
CA ALA A 52 1.98 -4.53 -11.86
C ALA A 52 1.70 -6.03 -12.10
N THR A 53 1.68 -6.84 -11.04
CA THR A 53 1.47 -8.29 -11.10
C THR A 53 0.00 -8.66 -11.30
N PHE A 54 -0.91 -8.03 -10.55
CA PHE A 54 -2.34 -8.38 -10.53
C PHE A 54 -3.17 -7.33 -11.27
N PRO A 55 -3.90 -7.69 -12.34
CA PRO A 55 -4.72 -6.75 -13.11
C PRO A 55 -5.74 -5.97 -12.26
N SER A 56 -6.33 -6.61 -11.25
CA SER A 56 -7.34 -6.04 -10.35
C SER A 56 -6.78 -5.18 -9.21
N VAL A 57 -5.45 -5.14 -9.01
CA VAL A 57 -4.83 -4.43 -7.89
C VAL A 57 -4.26 -3.09 -8.36
N TYR A 58 -4.54 -2.01 -7.63
CA TYR A 58 -3.90 -0.70 -7.80
C TYR A 58 -3.14 -0.34 -6.53
N ALA A 59 -2.20 0.59 -6.63
CA ALA A 59 -1.34 0.95 -5.53
C ALA A 59 -1.62 2.37 -5.01
N VAL A 60 -1.46 2.53 -3.70
CA VAL A 60 -1.32 3.82 -3.02
C VAL A 60 0.04 3.82 -2.35
N VAL A 61 0.80 4.91 -2.52
CA VAL A 61 2.18 5.02 -2.05
C VAL A 61 2.32 6.15 -1.05
N GLY A 62 3.05 5.93 0.02
CA GLY A 62 3.13 6.90 1.11
C GLY A 62 3.92 6.39 2.30
N ILE A 63 3.88 7.21 3.35
CA ILE A 63 4.54 6.95 4.62
C ILE A 63 3.53 7.18 5.73
N GLN A 64 3.24 6.10 6.45
CA GLN A 64 2.30 6.04 7.55
C GLN A 64 2.88 6.82 8.75
N PRO A 65 2.06 7.56 9.52
CA PRO A 65 2.54 8.47 10.56
C PRO A 65 3.49 7.85 11.59
N ASN A 66 3.24 6.63 12.04
CA ASN A 66 4.07 5.90 13.00
C ASN A 66 5.43 5.46 12.44
N TYR A 67 5.62 5.44 11.12
CA TYR A 67 6.89 5.08 10.48
C TYR A 67 7.70 6.30 10.02
N VAL A 68 7.15 7.51 10.10
CA VAL A 68 7.83 8.72 9.61
C VAL A 68 9.16 8.98 10.33
N ALA A 69 9.26 8.64 11.61
CA ALA A 69 10.50 8.78 12.39
C ALA A 69 11.63 7.82 11.96
N GLN A 70 11.31 6.78 11.19
CA GLN A 70 12.26 5.77 10.69
C GLN A 70 12.69 6.03 9.24
N MET A 71 12.21 7.11 8.62
CA MET A 71 12.58 7.47 7.26
C MET A 71 14.08 7.62 7.10
N LYS A 72 14.57 7.10 5.98
CA LYS A 72 15.96 7.23 5.53
C LYS A 72 16.05 8.35 4.49
N PRO A 73 17.24 8.95 4.30
CA PRO A 73 17.47 9.85 3.18
C PRO A 73 17.12 9.14 1.86
N GLY A 74 16.32 9.76 0.99
CA GLY A 74 15.87 9.16 -0.27
C GLY A 74 14.47 8.55 -0.23
N ASP A 75 13.90 8.30 0.96
CA ASP A 75 12.60 7.64 1.07
C ASP A 75 11.48 8.50 0.46
N TRP A 76 11.52 9.82 0.67
CA TRP A 76 10.51 10.73 0.11
C TRP A 76 10.65 10.89 -1.40
N GLU A 77 11.89 10.96 -1.89
CA GLU A 77 12.19 11.00 -3.32
C GLU A 77 11.73 9.71 -4.04
N LEU A 78 11.81 8.57 -3.35
CA LEU A 78 11.26 7.31 -3.85
C LEU A 78 9.73 7.38 -3.91
N ILE A 79 9.04 7.88 -2.89
CA ILE A 79 7.58 8.08 -2.93
C ILE A 79 7.17 9.00 -4.08
N GLU A 80 7.88 10.12 -4.28
CA GLU A 80 7.62 11.04 -5.38
C GLU A 80 7.78 10.33 -6.74
N THR A 81 8.84 9.54 -6.91
CA THR A 81 9.08 8.75 -8.13
C THR A 81 7.93 7.75 -8.36
N LEU A 82 7.58 6.98 -7.32
CA LEU A 82 6.53 5.96 -7.39
C LEU A 82 5.14 6.56 -7.64
N SER A 83 4.87 7.78 -7.19
CA SER A 83 3.58 8.46 -7.40
C SER A 83 3.20 8.60 -8.88
N THR A 84 4.18 8.52 -9.78
CA THR A 84 3.99 8.62 -11.23
C THR A 84 3.89 7.26 -11.94
N ALA A 85 4.07 6.15 -11.21
CA ALA A 85 4.06 4.81 -11.77
C ALA A 85 2.66 4.39 -12.23
N HIS A 86 2.61 3.49 -13.22
CA HIS A 86 1.37 2.95 -13.73
C HIS A 86 0.57 2.24 -12.63
N LYS A 87 -0.74 2.50 -12.56
CA LYS A 87 -1.68 1.99 -11.54
C LYS A 87 -1.41 2.46 -10.10
N VAL A 88 -0.56 3.47 -9.91
CA VAL A 88 -0.55 4.25 -8.66
C VAL A 88 -1.64 5.31 -8.76
N VAL A 89 -2.55 5.33 -7.80
CA VAL A 89 -3.78 6.16 -7.89
C VAL A 89 -3.96 7.09 -6.70
N GLY A 90 -3.04 7.08 -5.74
CA GLY A 90 -3.11 7.95 -4.57
C GLY A 90 -1.81 8.03 -3.78
N ILE A 91 -1.76 9.03 -2.91
CA ILE A 91 -0.72 9.19 -1.89
C ILE A 91 -1.29 8.80 -0.53
N GLY A 92 -0.63 7.86 0.13
CA GLY A 92 -1.06 7.28 1.38
C GLY A 92 -0.50 5.86 1.62
N GLU A 93 -0.78 5.24 2.76
CA GLU A 93 -1.48 5.89 3.87
C GLU A 93 -0.57 6.91 4.55
N THR A 94 -1.14 8.05 4.89
CA THR A 94 -0.45 9.14 5.58
C THR A 94 -1.48 9.91 6.40
N GLY A 95 -1.03 10.66 7.41
CA GLY A 95 -1.93 11.35 8.32
C GLY A 95 -1.26 11.59 9.67
N LEU A 96 -2.05 11.52 10.74
CA LEU A 96 -1.60 11.68 12.11
C LEU A 96 -2.15 10.53 12.96
N ASP A 97 -1.30 9.95 13.79
CA ASP A 97 -1.68 8.97 14.79
C ASP A 97 -1.16 9.47 16.15
N ARG A 98 -2.06 9.61 17.12
CA ARG A 98 -1.77 10.09 18.48
C ARG A 98 -1.90 9.01 19.54
N TYR A 99 -2.14 7.77 19.12
CA TYR A 99 -2.25 6.65 20.04
C TYR A 99 -0.88 6.06 20.38
N TRP A 100 0.04 6.01 19.40
CA TRP A 100 1.39 5.48 19.57
C TRP A 100 2.45 6.59 19.60
N ASP A 101 3.52 6.37 20.37
CA ASP A 101 4.65 7.29 20.50
C ASP A 101 5.82 6.96 19.55
N TYR A 102 5.56 6.24 18.44
CA TYR A 102 6.60 5.86 17.48
C TYR A 102 7.14 7.05 16.67
N ALA A 103 6.32 8.08 16.49
CA ALA A 103 6.70 9.35 15.86
C ALA A 103 6.04 10.52 16.62
N PRO A 104 6.70 11.05 17.66
CA PRO A 104 6.14 12.13 18.48
C PRO A 104 5.78 13.37 17.65
N ILE A 105 4.56 13.88 17.86
CA ILE A 105 4.08 15.15 17.31
C ILE A 105 4.39 16.22 18.34
N GLU A 106 5.54 16.90 18.21
CA GLU A 106 5.91 18.06 19.02
C GLU A 106 5.11 19.32 18.65
#